data_AF-A0A959B5L8-F1
#
_entry.id   AF-A0A959B5L8-F1
#
_cell.length_a   1.000
_cell.length_b   1.000
_cell.length_c   1.000
_cell.angle_alpha   90.00
_cell.angle_beta   90.00
_cell.angle_gamma   90.00
#
_symmetry.space_group_name_H-M   'P 1'
#
loop_
_entity.id
_entity.type
_entity.pdbx_description
1 polymer ?
#
loop_
_entity_poly.entity_id
_entity_poly.type
_entity_poly.pdbx_seq_one_letter_code
_entity_poly.pdbx_strand_id
1 'polypeptide(L)'
;MRVTILILLFSYYGATLALAQETPVTDTDTTIYKVLEEMPRFPACEKLDTTIEAKNQCAQQALLSFMYQNIQYPLEARQNGNEGTVVAGFVVEKDGSLSNFQVLRDIGGGCGVEVLRLLEAMNEANIKWVPGQKDGKAVRAQFNLPIKFKLEELPPYTIIGRDSVYTEFEKPLEFKGGAEALEAYLTERLKYPNGWEDSCRVGRIDVQVLVRPNGEARILDLVDYNNLGFDFWYEAIDAATSTYNKWEAATYEGRPVAAAYDLSLPFIPKAAGCQQRVQDYEKATALAQEGASQFNEGEKEAGLEKMSQAIALFPDDASLLLMRGQAYIDLQRFAEACADLTLAREIALVDWYDGVLPVICR
;
A
#
# COMPACT_ATOMS: atom_id res chain seq x y z
N MET A 1 35.75 -57.35 -73.53
CA MET A 1 34.33 -57.45 -73.15
C MET A 1 33.71 -56.07 -73.33
N ARG A 2 32.84 -55.90 -74.34
CA ARG A 2 32.08 -54.67 -74.62
C ARG A 2 30.84 -54.65 -73.72
N VAL A 3 30.55 -53.55 -73.04
CA VAL A 3 29.23 -53.30 -72.43
C VAL A 3 28.73 -51.96 -72.94
N THR A 4 27.65 -52.04 -73.70
CA THR A 4 26.97 -50.95 -74.40
C THR A 4 26.06 -50.20 -73.43
N ILE A 5 26.19 -48.88 -73.38
CA ILE A 5 25.36 -47.98 -72.57
C ILE A 5 24.00 -47.78 -73.27
N LEU A 6 22.92 -48.18 -72.61
CA LEU A 6 21.54 -48.00 -73.08
C LEU A 6 20.96 -46.74 -72.40
N ILE A 7 20.76 -45.66 -73.15
CA ILE A 7 20.11 -44.42 -72.68
C ILE A 7 18.61 -44.57 -72.93
N LEU A 8 17.83 -44.68 -71.85
CA LEU A 8 16.37 -44.66 -71.87
C LEU A 8 15.88 -43.23 -71.67
N LEU A 9 15.28 -42.65 -72.72
CA LEU A 9 14.56 -41.38 -72.69
C LEU A 9 13.14 -41.61 -72.14
N PHE A 10 12.87 -41.16 -70.91
CA PHE A 10 11.51 -41.10 -70.37
C PHE A 10 10.87 -39.75 -70.71
N SER A 11 9.80 -39.79 -71.50
CA SER A 11 8.97 -38.66 -71.88
C SER A 11 8.18 -38.12 -70.67
N TYR A 12 8.36 -36.83 -70.38
CA TYR A 12 7.68 -36.10 -69.32
C TYR A 12 6.26 -35.72 -69.78
N TYR A 13 5.24 -36.43 -69.29
CA TYR A 13 3.85 -35.98 -69.43
C TYR A 13 3.54 -34.97 -68.31
N GLY A 14 3.44 -33.69 -68.67
CA GLY A 14 3.00 -32.64 -67.78
C GLY A 14 1.49 -32.76 -67.52
N ALA A 15 1.11 -33.11 -66.30
CA ALA A 15 -0.24 -32.88 -65.78
C ALA A 15 -0.21 -31.55 -65.02
N THR A 16 -0.72 -30.48 -65.64
CA THR A 16 -0.97 -29.21 -64.96
C THR A 16 -2.19 -29.35 -64.07
N LEU A 17 -1.96 -29.57 -62.77
CA LEU A 17 -2.96 -29.30 -61.73
C LEU A 17 -3.13 -27.79 -61.63
N ALA A 18 -4.28 -27.28 -62.08
CA ALA A 18 -4.71 -25.93 -61.77
C ALA A 18 -5.07 -25.87 -60.28
N LEU A 19 -4.24 -25.22 -59.48
CA LEU A 19 -4.60 -24.80 -58.13
C LEU A 19 -5.65 -23.69 -58.25
N ALA A 20 -6.87 -23.96 -57.78
CA ALA A 20 -7.85 -22.90 -57.56
C ALA A 20 -7.31 -22.00 -56.44
N GLN A 21 -6.95 -20.76 -56.78
CA GLN A 21 -6.69 -19.73 -55.78
C GLN A 21 -8.02 -19.29 -55.18
N GLU A 22 -8.24 -19.58 -53.90
CA GLU A 22 -9.29 -18.95 -53.13
C GLU A 22 -8.98 -17.45 -53.02
N THR A 23 -9.82 -16.63 -53.64
CA THR A 23 -9.74 -15.17 -53.48
C THR A 23 -10.17 -14.80 -52.06
N PRO A 24 -9.38 -14.01 -51.31
CA PRO A 24 -9.79 -13.54 -49.99
C PRO A 24 -11.01 -12.63 -50.15
N VAL A 25 -12.13 -13.01 -49.53
CA VAL A 25 -13.33 -12.17 -49.47
C VAL A 25 -12.99 -11.00 -48.55
N THR A 26 -12.73 -9.83 -49.12
CA THR A 26 -12.67 -8.58 -48.35
C THR A 26 -14.08 -8.27 -47.84
N ASP A 27 -14.30 -8.51 -46.55
CA ASP A 27 -15.50 -8.09 -45.83
C ASP A 27 -15.50 -6.55 -45.73
N THR A 28 -16.33 -5.90 -46.55
CA THR A 28 -16.38 -4.44 -46.72
C THR A 28 -17.37 -3.73 -45.79
N ASP A 29 -18.07 -4.46 -44.90
CA ASP A 29 -19.05 -3.84 -44.02
C ASP A 29 -18.40 -3.21 -42.79
N THR A 30 -18.25 -1.88 -42.85
CA THR A 30 -17.72 -1.03 -41.77
C THR A 30 -18.82 -0.50 -40.84
N THR A 31 -20.07 -0.91 -41.00
CA THR A 31 -21.20 -0.38 -40.21
C THR A 31 -21.04 -0.72 -38.72
N ILE A 32 -21.18 0.28 -37.84
CA ILE A 32 -21.17 0.10 -36.38
C ILE A 32 -22.61 0.15 -35.89
N TYR A 33 -23.10 -0.97 -35.36
CA TYR A 33 -24.47 -1.09 -34.88
C TYR A 33 -24.58 -0.72 -33.40
N LYS A 34 -25.71 -0.11 -33.00
CA LYS A 34 -26.00 0.28 -31.60
C LYS A 34 -27.10 -0.54 -30.95
N VAL A 35 -27.94 -1.18 -31.76
CA VAL A 35 -29.06 -2.02 -31.33
C VAL A 35 -28.97 -3.30 -32.15
N LEU A 36 -28.91 -4.43 -31.46
CA LEU A 36 -28.64 -5.74 -32.02
C LEU A 36 -29.55 -6.78 -31.37
N GLU A 37 -29.69 -7.93 -32.03
CA GLU A 37 -30.40 -9.09 -31.48
C GLU A 37 -29.62 -9.67 -30.30
N GLU A 38 -28.30 -9.78 -30.45
CA GLU A 38 -27.40 -10.07 -29.34
C GLU A 38 -26.30 -9.01 -29.24
N MET A 39 -26.22 -8.37 -28.08
CA MET A 39 -25.15 -7.44 -27.77
C MET A 39 -23.83 -8.20 -27.49
N PRO A 40 -22.67 -7.56 -27.74
CA PRO A 40 -21.38 -8.14 -27.40
C PRO A 40 -21.28 -8.53 -25.92
N ARG A 41 -20.54 -9.60 -25.63
CA ARG A 41 -20.33 -10.09 -24.26
C ARG A 41 -18.85 -10.29 -23.97
N PHE A 42 -18.45 -10.00 -22.73
CA PHE A 42 -17.13 -10.35 -22.22
C PHE A 42 -17.01 -11.88 -22.14
N PRO A 43 -15.86 -12.47 -22.54
CA PRO A 43 -15.73 -13.92 -22.60
C PRO A 43 -15.60 -14.50 -21.20
N ALA A 44 -16.63 -15.24 -20.76
CA ALA A 44 -16.59 -15.96 -19.49
C ALA A 44 -17.48 -17.20 -19.50
N CYS A 45 -18.72 -17.06 -19.98
CA CYS A 45 -19.79 -18.01 -19.67
C CYS A 45 -20.42 -18.67 -20.91
N GLU A 46 -19.78 -18.58 -22.08
CA GLU A 46 -20.36 -19.05 -23.35
C GLU A 46 -20.59 -20.57 -23.38
N LYS A 47 -19.77 -21.33 -22.65
CA LYS A 47 -19.86 -22.80 -22.55
C LYS A 47 -20.98 -23.30 -21.63
N LEU A 48 -21.67 -22.41 -20.91
CA LEU A 48 -22.79 -22.80 -20.06
C LEU A 48 -23.99 -23.21 -20.92
N ASP A 49 -24.60 -24.35 -20.62
CA ASP A 49 -25.86 -24.79 -21.21
C ASP A 49 -27.03 -24.10 -20.47
N THR A 50 -27.28 -22.84 -20.81
CA THR A 50 -28.26 -21.97 -20.15
C THR A 50 -28.79 -20.90 -21.10
N THR A 51 -29.74 -20.09 -20.64
CA THR A 51 -30.38 -19.01 -21.42
C THR A 51 -29.41 -17.88 -21.77
N ILE A 52 -29.70 -17.16 -22.85
CA ILE A 52 -28.92 -15.97 -23.28
C ILE A 52 -28.88 -14.92 -22.17
N GLU A 53 -29.99 -14.73 -21.46
CA GLU A 53 -30.06 -13.78 -20.34
C GLU A 53 -29.11 -14.16 -19.19
N ALA A 54 -29.05 -15.44 -18.82
CA ALA A 54 -28.10 -15.90 -17.81
C ALA A 54 -26.64 -15.74 -18.28
N LYS A 55 -26.36 -15.97 -19.57
CA LYS A 55 -25.03 -15.70 -20.15
C LYS A 55 -24.68 -14.21 -20.11
N ASN A 56 -25.62 -13.32 -20.44
CA ASN A 56 -25.43 -11.87 -20.37
C ASN A 56 -25.06 -11.42 -18.96
N GLN A 57 -25.82 -11.85 -17.95
CA GLN A 57 -25.56 -11.49 -16.55
C GLN A 57 -24.20 -12.00 -16.07
N CYS A 58 -23.86 -13.23 -16.42
CA CYS A 58 -22.58 -13.84 -16.07
C CYS A 58 -21.40 -13.12 -16.74
N ALA A 59 -21.51 -12.80 -18.03
CA ALA A 59 -20.51 -12.00 -18.75
C ALA A 59 -20.37 -10.59 -18.17
N GLN A 60 -21.46 -9.94 -17.78
CA GLN A 60 -21.44 -8.63 -17.14
C GLN A 60 -20.72 -8.66 -15.79
N GLN A 61 -21.01 -9.67 -14.95
CA GLN A 61 -20.32 -9.85 -13.67
C GLN A 61 -18.82 -10.11 -13.86
N ALA A 62 -18.46 -10.97 -14.82
CA ALA A 62 -17.07 -11.26 -15.14
C ALA A 62 -16.31 -10.02 -15.63
N LEU A 63 -16.94 -9.21 -16.49
CA LEU A 63 -16.40 -7.93 -16.94
C LEU A 63 -16.14 -6.98 -15.77
N LEU A 64 -17.15 -6.77 -14.92
CA LEU A 64 -17.00 -5.89 -13.76
C LEU A 64 -15.94 -6.41 -12.78
N SER A 65 -15.89 -7.72 -12.56
CA SER A 65 -14.85 -8.35 -11.75
C SER A 65 -13.46 -8.09 -12.31
N PHE A 66 -13.25 -8.28 -13.62
CA PHE A 66 -11.98 -7.97 -14.27
C PHE A 66 -11.61 -6.50 -14.09
N MET A 67 -12.56 -5.59 -14.30
CA MET A 67 -12.31 -4.15 -14.16
C MET A 67 -11.89 -3.81 -12.72
N TYR A 68 -12.68 -4.17 -11.71
CA TYR A 68 -12.39 -3.80 -10.31
C TYR A 68 -11.16 -4.48 -9.71
N GLN A 69 -10.74 -5.63 -10.24
CA GLN A 69 -9.49 -6.27 -9.83
C GLN A 69 -8.23 -5.58 -10.39
N ASN A 70 -8.36 -4.87 -11.51
CA ASN A 70 -7.22 -4.31 -12.23
C ASN A 70 -7.19 -2.78 -12.26
N ILE A 71 -8.28 -2.13 -11.86
CA ILE A 71 -8.41 -0.67 -11.88
C ILE A 71 -7.59 -0.03 -10.78
N GLN A 72 -6.82 0.98 -11.15
CA GLN A 72 -6.02 1.79 -10.24
C GLN A 72 -6.71 3.14 -10.07
N TYR A 73 -7.20 3.44 -8.86
CA TYR A 73 -7.77 4.75 -8.57
C TYR A 73 -6.66 5.82 -8.63
N PRO A 74 -6.63 6.73 -9.63
CA PRO A 74 -5.53 7.67 -9.79
C PRO A 74 -5.32 8.54 -8.56
N LEU A 75 -4.05 8.81 -8.20
CA LEU A 75 -3.70 9.57 -7.00
C LEU A 75 -4.35 10.96 -6.97
N GLU A 76 -4.34 11.68 -8.10
CA GLU A 76 -4.98 13.00 -8.23
C GLU A 76 -6.48 12.92 -7.93
N ALA A 77 -7.17 11.92 -8.48
CA ALA A 77 -8.60 11.72 -8.24
C ALA A 77 -8.90 11.34 -6.78
N ARG A 78 -8.00 10.58 -6.13
CA ARG A 78 -8.11 10.28 -4.68
C ARG A 78 -7.93 11.53 -3.82
N GLN A 79 -6.91 12.34 -4.12
CA GLN A 79 -6.60 13.56 -3.38
C GLN A 79 -7.70 14.63 -3.51
N ASN A 80 -8.30 14.75 -4.70
CA ASN A 80 -9.34 15.73 -4.99
C ASN A 80 -10.75 15.27 -4.62
N GLY A 81 -10.91 14.04 -4.10
CA GLY A 81 -12.22 13.52 -3.72
C GLY A 81 -13.13 13.17 -4.92
N ASN A 82 -12.57 12.89 -6.10
CA ASN A 82 -13.34 12.73 -7.34
C ASN A 82 -14.03 11.37 -7.40
N GLU A 83 -15.29 11.30 -6.98
CA GLU A 83 -16.12 10.10 -7.10
C GLU A 83 -17.14 10.17 -8.23
N GLY A 84 -17.64 9.01 -8.66
CA GLY A 84 -18.77 8.93 -9.58
C GLY A 84 -18.63 7.81 -10.58
N THR A 85 -19.23 7.98 -11.76
CA THR A 85 -19.23 6.92 -12.78
C THR A 85 -18.66 7.45 -14.10
N VAL A 86 -17.51 6.92 -14.47
CA VAL A 86 -16.92 7.06 -15.81
C VAL A 86 -17.70 6.18 -16.77
N VAL A 87 -17.97 6.67 -17.97
CA VAL A 87 -18.58 5.88 -19.05
C VAL A 87 -17.61 5.85 -20.21
N ALA A 88 -17.09 4.67 -20.54
CA ALA A 88 -16.26 4.46 -21.72
C ALA A 88 -17.10 3.88 -22.86
N GLY A 89 -16.95 4.42 -24.06
CA GLY A 89 -17.50 3.86 -25.28
C GLY A 89 -16.40 3.19 -26.08
N PHE A 90 -16.71 2.07 -26.73
CA PHE A 90 -15.80 1.38 -27.65
C PHE A 90 -16.58 0.52 -28.64
N VAL A 91 -15.89 -0.04 -29.62
CA VAL A 91 -16.44 -0.96 -30.61
C VAL A 91 -15.89 -2.35 -30.36
N VAL A 92 -16.79 -3.34 -30.30
CA VAL A 92 -16.41 -4.76 -30.37
C VAL A 92 -16.44 -5.16 -31.85
N GLU A 93 -15.30 -5.58 -32.35
CA GLU A 93 -15.11 -6.00 -33.74
C GLU A 93 -15.63 -7.43 -33.96
N LYS A 94 -15.79 -7.80 -35.24
CA LYS A 94 -16.31 -9.13 -35.64
C LYS A 94 -15.44 -10.29 -35.13
N ASP A 95 -14.16 -10.06 -34.92
CA ASP A 95 -13.19 -11.03 -34.39
C ASP A 95 -13.10 -11.03 -32.85
N GLY A 96 -13.88 -10.18 -32.17
CA GLY A 96 -13.87 -10.02 -30.73
C GLY A 96 -12.78 -9.09 -30.18
N SER A 97 -11.98 -8.44 -31.03
CA SER A 97 -11.07 -7.37 -30.60
C SER A 97 -11.83 -6.08 -30.29
N LEU A 98 -11.21 -5.21 -29.49
CA LEU A 98 -11.78 -3.92 -29.14
C LEU A 98 -11.11 -2.80 -29.94
N SER A 99 -11.90 -1.80 -30.36
CA SER A 99 -11.39 -0.62 -31.09
C SER A 99 -12.17 0.64 -30.73
N ASN A 100 -11.72 1.80 -31.22
CA ASN A 100 -12.40 3.09 -31.07
C ASN A 100 -12.75 3.45 -29.61
N PHE A 101 -11.77 3.33 -28.71
CA PHE A 101 -11.93 3.70 -27.31
C PHE A 101 -12.16 5.21 -27.15
N GLN A 102 -13.19 5.58 -26.38
CA GLN A 102 -13.53 6.97 -26.09
C GLN A 102 -14.12 7.11 -24.68
N VAL A 103 -13.81 8.19 -23.99
CA VAL A 103 -14.48 8.54 -22.73
C VAL A 103 -15.72 9.36 -23.05
N LEU A 104 -16.89 8.81 -22.76
CA LEU A 104 -18.20 9.46 -22.97
C LEU A 104 -18.61 10.35 -21.80
N ARG A 105 -18.23 9.96 -20.58
CA ARG A 105 -18.38 10.75 -19.37
C ARG A 105 -17.18 10.49 -18.48
N ASP A 106 -16.54 11.56 -18.02
CA ASP A 106 -15.43 11.50 -17.09
C ASP A 106 -15.81 12.15 -15.75
N ILE A 107 -15.20 11.69 -14.68
CA ILE A 107 -15.23 12.30 -13.35
C ILE A 107 -13.97 13.13 -13.07
N GLY A 108 -12.98 13.08 -13.97
CA GLY A 108 -11.74 13.86 -13.87
C GLY A 108 -10.65 13.16 -13.04
N GLY A 109 -9.49 13.82 -12.90
CA GLY A 109 -8.34 13.31 -12.13
C GLY A 109 -7.68 12.06 -12.74
N GLY A 110 -7.85 11.82 -14.04
CA GLY A 110 -7.28 10.67 -14.76
C GLY A 110 -8.13 9.40 -14.75
N CYS A 111 -9.30 9.38 -14.12
CA CYS A 111 -10.16 8.20 -14.04
C CYS A 111 -10.63 7.70 -15.42
N GLY A 112 -10.96 8.61 -16.34
CA GLY A 112 -11.27 8.27 -17.73
C GLY A 112 -10.10 7.55 -18.43
N VAL A 113 -8.89 8.07 -18.28
CA VAL A 113 -7.66 7.51 -18.87
C VAL A 113 -7.39 6.11 -18.33
N GLU A 114 -7.56 5.90 -17.02
CA GLU A 114 -7.39 4.58 -16.41
C GLU A 114 -8.35 3.53 -16.98
N VAL A 115 -9.61 3.90 -17.22
CA VAL A 115 -10.58 2.97 -17.83
C VAL A 115 -10.16 2.62 -19.27
N LEU A 116 -9.65 3.58 -20.04
CA LEU A 116 -9.14 3.30 -21.39
C LEU A 116 -7.92 2.37 -21.34
N ARG A 117 -6.99 2.58 -20.40
CA ARG A 117 -5.82 1.71 -20.19
C ARG A 117 -6.22 0.25 -19.97
N LEU A 118 -7.28 0.01 -19.20
CA LEU A 118 -7.79 -1.35 -18.99
C LEU A 118 -8.42 -1.97 -20.24
N LEU A 119 -9.13 -1.18 -21.04
CA LEU A 119 -9.69 -1.65 -22.31
C LEU A 119 -8.59 -1.98 -23.33
N GLU A 120 -7.50 -1.20 -23.34
CA GLU A 120 -6.30 -1.51 -24.13
C GLU A 120 -5.59 -2.78 -23.61
N ALA A 121 -5.44 -2.91 -22.29
CA ALA A 121 -4.86 -4.10 -21.67
C ALA A 121 -5.65 -5.39 -22.00
N MET A 122 -6.97 -5.32 -22.22
CA MET A 122 -7.76 -6.46 -22.69
C MET A 122 -7.30 -6.94 -24.08
N ASN A 123 -7.02 -6.01 -25.00
CA ASN A 123 -6.49 -6.36 -26.32
C ASN A 123 -5.08 -6.94 -26.21
N GLU A 124 -4.21 -6.34 -25.40
CA GLU A 124 -2.84 -6.81 -25.18
C GLU A 124 -2.82 -8.22 -24.58
N ALA A 125 -3.72 -8.51 -23.65
CA ALA A 125 -3.94 -9.84 -23.07
C ALA A 125 -4.68 -10.80 -24.02
N ASN A 126 -5.00 -10.36 -25.24
CA ASN A 126 -5.72 -11.13 -26.26
C ASN A 126 -7.06 -11.71 -25.76
N ILE A 127 -7.79 -10.94 -24.95
CA ILE A 127 -9.12 -11.29 -24.46
C ILE A 127 -10.12 -11.08 -25.60
N LYS A 128 -10.58 -12.18 -26.19
CA LYS A 128 -11.52 -12.16 -27.33
C LYS A 128 -12.96 -12.10 -26.87
N TRP A 129 -13.60 -10.95 -27.07
CA TRP A 129 -15.02 -10.75 -26.79
C TRP A 129 -15.90 -11.56 -27.74
N VAL A 130 -17.09 -11.88 -27.26
CA VAL A 130 -18.15 -12.40 -28.13
C VAL A 130 -18.70 -11.22 -28.92
N PRO A 131 -18.64 -11.25 -30.26
CA PRO A 131 -19.11 -10.15 -31.08
C PRO A 131 -20.63 -10.02 -31.00
N GLY A 132 -21.13 -8.83 -31.35
CA GLY A 132 -22.56 -8.63 -31.50
C GLY A 132 -23.11 -9.41 -32.69
N GLN A 133 -24.36 -9.86 -32.61
CA GLN A 133 -25.01 -10.60 -33.69
C GLN A 133 -26.22 -9.87 -34.26
N LYS A 134 -26.35 -9.93 -35.58
CA LYS A 134 -27.51 -9.48 -36.34
C LYS A 134 -27.80 -10.44 -37.48
N ASP A 135 -29.03 -10.90 -37.62
CA ASP A 135 -29.44 -11.84 -38.66
C ASP A 135 -28.56 -13.11 -38.65
N GLY A 136 -28.13 -13.54 -37.46
CA GLY A 136 -27.23 -14.68 -37.24
C GLY A 136 -25.77 -14.48 -37.68
N LYS A 137 -25.35 -13.24 -37.99
CA LYS A 137 -23.98 -12.90 -38.38
C LYS A 137 -23.30 -11.99 -37.36
N ALA A 138 -22.01 -12.23 -37.15
CA ALA A 138 -21.17 -11.35 -36.34
C ALA A 138 -21.00 -9.98 -37.02
N VAL A 139 -21.24 -8.91 -36.27
CA VAL A 139 -21.17 -7.52 -36.75
C VAL A 139 -20.43 -6.62 -35.75
N ARG A 140 -19.94 -5.48 -36.24
CA ARG A 140 -19.27 -4.48 -35.39
C ARG A 140 -20.31 -3.78 -34.54
N ALA A 141 -20.07 -3.70 -33.23
CA ALA A 141 -21.06 -3.24 -32.28
C ALA A 141 -20.50 -2.18 -31.34
N GLN A 142 -21.23 -1.08 -31.16
CA GLN A 142 -20.89 -0.08 -30.14
C GLN A 142 -21.31 -0.58 -28.76
N PHE A 143 -20.39 -0.50 -27.80
CA PHE A 143 -20.63 -0.84 -26.40
C PHE A 143 -20.26 0.34 -25.50
N ASN A 144 -21.08 0.57 -24.47
CA ASN A 144 -20.82 1.60 -23.46
C ASN A 144 -20.70 0.93 -22.09
N LEU A 145 -19.54 1.07 -21.47
CA LEU A 145 -19.20 0.48 -20.17
C LEU A 145 -19.18 1.55 -19.08
N PRO A 146 -20.16 1.56 -18.16
CA PRO A 146 -20.13 2.40 -16.97
C PRO A 146 -19.27 1.74 -15.86
N ILE A 147 -18.26 2.47 -15.37
CA ILE A 147 -17.40 2.07 -14.24
C ILE A 147 -17.55 3.08 -13.12
N LYS A 148 -17.87 2.61 -11.91
CA LYS A 148 -18.05 3.46 -10.73
C LYS A 148 -16.76 3.52 -9.92
N PHE A 149 -16.21 4.72 -9.77
CA PHE A 149 -15.18 5.01 -8.78
C PHE A 149 -15.86 5.46 -7.50
N LYS A 150 -15.54 4.79 -6.40
CA LYS A 150 -15.95 5.17 -5.05
C LYS A 150 -14.70 5.13 -4.20
N LEU A 151 -14.45 6.21 -3.47
CA LEU A 151 -13.42 6.26 -2.46
C LEU A 151 -13.84 5.28 -1.36
N GLU A 152 -13.01 4.28 -1.16
CA GLU A 152 -13.09 3.49 0.05
C GLU A 152 -12.59 4.41 1.18
N GLU A 153 -13.54 4.96 1.95
CA GLU A 153 -13.20 5.60 3.21
C GLU A 153 -12.51 4.54 4.06
N LEU A 154 -11.27 4.83 4.46
CA LEU A 154 -10.60 3.97 5.43
C LEU A 154 -11.48 3.96 6.67
N PRO A 155 -11.77 2.80 7.26
CA PRO A 155 -12.50 2.76 8.51
C PRO A 155 -11.78 3.65 9.54
N PRO A 156 -12.51 4.32 10.45
CA PRO A 156 -11.92 5.22 11.46
C PRO A 156 -11.12 4.45 12.54
N TYR A 157 -10.83 3.18 12.29
CA TYR A 157 -10.14 2.24 13.15
C TYR A 157 -9.34 1.24 12.34
N THR A 158 -8.31 0.69 12.97
CA THR A 158 -7.61 -0.52 12.51
C THR A 158 -8.04 -1.72 13.34
N ILE A 159 -7.88 -2.93 12.80
CA ILE A 159 -8.14 -4.16 13.55
C ILE A 159 -6.80 -4.71 14.06
N ILE A 160 -6.61 -4.71 15.38
CA ILE A 160 -5.44 -5.31 16.03
C ILE A 160 -5.90 -6.49 16.87
N GLY A 161 -5.61 -7.70 16.38
CA GLY A 161 -6.10 -8.94 16.96
C GLY A 161 -7.63 -9.03 16.82
N ARG A 162 -8.36 -8.82 17.93
CA ARG A 162 -9.83 -8.84 17.98
C ARG A 162 -10.44 -7.46 18.30
N ASP A 163 -9.61 -6.43 18.40
CA ASP A 163 -10.03 -5.10 18.81
C ASP A 163 -10.07 -4.16 17.62
N SER A 164 -11.12 -3.35 17.54
CA SER A 164 -11.17 -2.16 16.71
C SER A 164 -10.49 -1.01 17.46
N VAL A 165 -9.29 -0.65 17.02
CA VAL A 165 -8.49 0.42 17.61
C VAL A 165 -8.71 1.68 16.78
N TYR A 166 -9.45 2.62 17.34
CA TYR A 166 -9.84 3.84 16.64
C TYR A 166 -8.65 4.80 16.50
N THR A 167 -8.50 5.32 15.28
CA THR A 167 -7.49 6.31 14.90
C THR A 167 -8.11 7.69 14.67
N GLU A 168 -9.43 7.76 14.58
CA GLU A 168 -10.22 8.99 14.51
C GLU A 168 -11.19 9.06 15.69
N PHE A 169 -11.32 10.24 16.30
CA PHE A 169 -12.15 10.46 17.49
C PHE A 169 -12.49 11.95 17.65
N GLU A 170 -13.67 12.27 18.19
CA GLU A 170 -14.02 13.64 18.58
C GLU A 170 -13.35 14.06 19.89
N LYS A 171 -13.28 13.13 20.85
CA LYS A 171 -12.55 13.31 22.11
C LYS A 171 -11.42 12.28 22.16
N PRO A 172 -10.14 12.70 22.28
CA PRO A 172 -9.04 11.76 22.41
C PRO A 172 -9.12 10.97 23.72
N LEU A 173 -8.38 9.86 23.75
CA LEU A 173 -8.07 9.14 24.97
C LEU A 173 -7.22 10.03 25.88
N GLU A 174 -7.65 10.20 27.13
CA GLU A 174 -6.98 11.09 28.08
C GLU A 174 -6.69 10.37 29.40
N PHE A 175 -5.52 10.62 29.98
CA PHE A 175 -5.25 10.17 31.34
C PHE A 175 -6.05 11.04 32.32
N LYS A 176 -6.62 10.44 33.37
CA LYS A 176 -7.38 11.15 34.40
C LYS A 176 -6.45 12.12 35.12
N GLY A 177 -6.73 13.42 34.98
CA GLY A 177 -5.86 14.50 35.48
C GLY A 177 -4.93 15.12 34.43
N GLY A 178 -5.01 14.66 33.18
CA GLY A 178 -4.25 15.22 32.05
C GLY A 178 -2.81 14.71 31.97
N ALA A 179 -2.04 15.30 31.05
CA ALA A 179 -0.68 14.90 30.73
C ALA A 179 0.30 15.06 31.92
N GLU A 180 0.19 16.15 32.70
CA GLU A 180 1.04 16.37 33.88
C GLU A 180 0.83 15.29 34.95
N ALA A 181 -0.43 14.87 35.16
CA ALA A 181 -0.74 13.79 36.09
C ALA A 181 -0.22 12.43 35.61
N LEU A 182 -0.26 12.19 34.28
CA LEU A 182 0.34 11.00 33.67
C LEU A 182 1.86 10.98 33.89
N GLU A 183 2.54 12.09 33.60
CA GLU A 183 3.99 12.21 33.77
C GLU A 183 4.41 11.98 35.22
N ALA A 184 3.74 12.64 36.18
CA ALA A 184 3.99 12.46 37.60
C ALA A 184 3.76 11.01 38.04
N TYR A 185 2.66 10.40 37.56
CA TYR A 185 2.32 9.01 37.85
C TYR A 185 3.38 8.04 37.33
N LEU A 186 3.81 8.19 36.08
CA LEU A 186 4.83 7.33 35.48
C LEU A 186 6.20 7.53 36.13
N THR A 187 6.56 8.76 36.51
CA THR A 187 7.82 9.04 37.22
C THR A 187 7.89 8.32 38.57
N GLU A 188 6.76 8.20 39.28
CA GLU A 188 6.67 7.45 40.53
C GLU A 188 6.72 5.92 40.31
N ARG A 189 6.15 5.46 39.19
CA ARG A 189 5.96 4.03 38.91
C ARG A 189 7.13 3.38 38.18
N LEU A 190 7.78 4.11 37.29
CA LEU A 190 8.87 3.62 36.47
C LEU A 190 10.12 3.47 37.35
N LYS A 191 10.59 2.23 37.48
CA LYS A 191 11.79 1.93 38.28
C LYS A 191 12.95 1.63 37.36
N TYR A 192 14.12 2.10 37.75
CA TYR A 192 15.35 1.59 37.19
C TYR A 192 15.58 0.17 37.75
N PRO A 193 15.81 -0.86 36.92
CA PRO A 193 15.91 -2.24 37.39
C PRO A 193 17.00 -2.47 38.45
N ASN A 194 16.69 -3.28 39.47
CA ASN A 194 17.62 -3.60 40.54
C ASN A 194 18.86 -4.33 39.98
N GLY A 195 20.05 -3.98 40.45
CA GLY A 195 21.33 -4.56 40.02
C GLY A 195 21.92 -3.92 38.76
N TRP A 196 21.22 -2.97 38.14
CA TRP A 196 21.68 -2.23 36.96
C TRP A 196 22.06 -0.78 37.27
N GLU A 197 21.98 -0.32 38.52
CA GLU A 197 22.09 1.10 38.90
C GLU A 197 23.42 1.74 38.47
N ASP A 198 24.51 0.97 38.50
CA ASP A 198 25.85 1.40 38.08
C ASP A 198 26.18 1.02 36.62
N SER A 199 25.22 0.47 35.87
CA SER A 199 25.44 0.05 34.47
C SER A 199 25.54 1.21 33.48
N CYS A 200 25.06 2.40 33.90
CA CYS A 200 24.95 3.59 33.07
C CYS A 200 24.13 3.40 31.78
N ARG A 201 23.26 2.37 31.71
CA ARG A 201 22.28 2.25 30.64
C ARG A 201 21.31 3.42 30.74
N VAL A 202 21.23 4.21 29.68
CA VAL A 202 20.34 5.36 29.56
C VAL A 202 19.63 5.28 28.23
N GLY A 203 18.35 5.60 28.20
CA GLY A 203 17.57 5.49 26.99
C GLY A 203 16.08 5.62 27.24
N ARG A 204 15.31 5.25 26.22
CA ARG A 204 13.86 5.34 26.22
C ARG A 204 13.23 4.07 25.68
N ILE A 205 12.15 3.65 26.34
CA ILE A 205 11.25 2.63 25.83
C ILE A 205 9.90 3.29 25.57
N ASP A 206 9.41 3.20 24.33
CA ASP A 206 8.05 3.59 24.03
C ASP A 206 7.14 2.36 24.15
N VAL A 207 6.03 2.51 24.84
CA VAL A 207 5.03 1.45 25.05
C VAL A 207 3.69 1.94 24.56
N GLN A 208 3.16 1.31 23.52
CA GLN A 208 1.83 1.61 23.04
C GLN A 208 0.80 0.82 23.86
N VAL A 209 -0.10 1.51 24.55
CA VAL A 209 -1.17 0.91 25.32
C VAL A 209 -2.50 1.01 24.58
N LEU A 210 -3.20 -0.11 24.40
CA LEU A 210 -4.62 -0.11 24.03
C LEU A 210 -5.45 0.09 25.28
N VAL A 211 -6.23 1.17 25.30
CA VAL A 211 -7.21 1.41 26.34
C VAL A 211 -8.61 1.15 25.79
N ARG A 212 -9.34 0.24 26.44
CA ARG A 212 -10.74 -0.05 26.14
C ARG A 212 -11.69 0.82 26.96
N PRO A 213 -12.94 1.03 26.50
CA PRO A 213 -13.97 1.76 27.24
C PRO A 213 -14.24 1.27 28.67
N ASN A 214 -13.98 0.00 28.97
CA ASN A 214 -14.14 -0.58 30.30
C ASN A 214 -12.98 -0.22 31.27
N GLY A 215 -12.00 0.58 30.84
CA GLY A 215 -10.83 0.97 31.61
C GLY A 215 -9.66 -0.02 31.54
N GLU A 216 -9.80 -1.13 30.80
CA GLU A 216 -8.72 -2.07 30.54
C GLU A 216 -7.62 -1.43 29.70
N ALA A 217 -6.38 -1.57 30.17
CA ALA A 217 -5.18 -1.15 29.46
C ALA A 217 -4.31 -2.40 29.21
N ARG A 218 -3.95 -2.63 27.96
CA ARG A 218 -3.02 -3.72 27.57
C ARG A 218 -1.95 -3.19 26.63
N ILE A 219 -0.84 -3.90 26.57
CA ILE A 219 0.26 -3.59 25.66
C ILE A 219 -0.14 -3.99 24.23
N LEU A 220 0.01 -3.06 23.29
CA LEU A 220 -0.06 -3.33 21.85
C LEU A 220 1.32 -3.54 21.28
N ASP A 221 2.24 -2.64 21.62
CA ASP A 221 3.59 -2.63 21.09
C ASP A 221 4.56 -2.08 22.13
N LEU A 222 5.83 -2.46 22.01
CA LEU A 222 6.93 -1.98 22.85
C LEU A 222 8.18 -1.83 21.99
N VAL A 223 8.79 -0.65 22.04
CA VAL A 223 9.99 -0.33 21.28
C VAL A 223 11.06 0.16 22.24
N ASP A 224 12.18 -0.57 22.31
CA ASP A 224 13.37 -0.20 23.08
C ASP A 224 14.42 0.40 22.15
N TYR A 225 14.47 1.73 22.08
CA TYR A 225 15.34 2.41 21.12
C TYR A 225 16.82 2.29 21.44
N ASN A 226 17.19 1.85 22.64
CA ASN A 226 18.58 1.83 23.11
C ASN A 226 19.04 0.42 23.51
N ASN A 227 18.24 -0.61 23.20
CA ASN A 227 18.51 -2.01 23.56
C ASN A 227 18.90 -2.18 25.05
N LEU A 228 18.15 -1.50 25.93
CA LEU A 228 18.28 -1.55 27.38
C LEU A 228 18.07 -2.96 27.93
N GLY A 229 17.20 -3.76 27.29
CA GLY A 229 17.06 -5.19 27.54
C GLY A 229 15.90 -5.57 28.47
N PHE A 230 15.73 -6.88 28.69
CA PHE A 230 14.51 -7.47 29.25
C PHE A 230 14.09 -6.95 30.64
N ASP A 231 15.03 -6.66 31.53
CA ASP A 231 14.69 -6.13 32.87
C ASP A 231 14.07 -4.72 32.76
N PHE A 232 14.53 -3.92 31.81
CA PHE A 232 13.96 -2.60 31.51
C PHE A 232 12.60 -2.74 30.82
N TRP A 233 12.43 -3.72 29.93
CA TRP A 233 11.15 -4.02 29.29
C TRP A 233 10.10 -4.40 30.35
N TYR A 234 10.49 -5.18 31.36
CA TYR A 234 9.61 -5.56 32.45
C TYR A 234 9.11 -4.33 33.22
N GLU A 235 10.02 -3.44 33.65
CA GLU A 235 9.64 -2.21 34.39
C GLU A 235 8.80 -1.25 33.52
N ALA A 236 9.06 -1.19 32.21
CA ALA A 236 8.24 -0.43 31.26
C ALA A 236 6.82 -0.99 31.14
N ILE A 237 6.68 -2.31 30.99
CA ILE A 237 5.38 -3.00 30.92
C ILE A 237 4.61 -2.86 32.24
N ASP A 238 5.28 -3.02 33.39
CA ASP A 238 4.66 -2.86 34.72
C ASP A 238 4.12 -1.45 34.90
N ALA A 239 4.94 -0.43 34.60
CA ALA A 239 4.51 0.97 34.64
C ALA A 239 3.33 1.24 33.69
N ALA A 240 3.42 0.80 32.43
CA ALA A 240 2.37 1.01 31.43
C ALA A 240 1.04 0.31 31.79
N THR A 241 1.09 -0.96 32.19
CA THR A 241 -0.12 -1.72 32.56
C THR A 241 -0.73 -1.27 33.88
N SER A 242 0.06 -0.68 34.78
CA SER A 242 -0.44 -0.07 36.04
C SER A 242 -1.39 1.12 35.81
N THR A 243 -1.46 1.64 34.58
CA THR A 243 -2.41 2.69 34.19
C THR A 243 -3.86 2.22 34.05
N TYR A 244 -4.13 0.93 34.25
CA TYR A 244 -5.49 0.36 34.29
C TYR A 244 -6.45 1.21 35.14
N ASN A 245 -7.66 1.46 34.59
CA ASN A 245 -8.70 2.31 35.16
C ASN A 245 -8.33 3.79 35.40
N LYS A 246 -7.19 4.28 34.89
CA LYS A 246 -6.76 5.68 35.03
C LYS A 246 -7.03 6.53 33.78
N TRP A 247 -7.73 5.99 32.80
CA TRP A 247 -8.01 6.66 31.54
C TRP A 247 -9.47 7.08 31.42
N GLU A 248 -9.70 8.18 30.72
CA GLU A 248 -10.97 8.56 30.13
C GLU A 248 -10.97 8.11 28.66
N ALA A 249 -11.91 7.24 28.30
CA ALA A 249 -11.96 6.66 26.96
C ALA A 249 -12.12 7.72 25.86
N ALA A 250 -11.52 7.45 24.71
CA ALA A 250 -11.79 8.21 23.50
C ALA A 250 -13.27 8.10 23.10
N THR A 251 -13.80 9.13 22.43
CA THR A 251 -15.17 9.14 21.92
C THR A 251 -15.16 9.27 20.41
N TYR A 252 -15.92 8.40 19.72
CA TYR A 252 -16.22 8.48 18.29
C TYR A 252 -17.73 8.33 18.09
N GLU A 253 -18.33 9.22 17.32
CA GLU A 253 -19.77 9.40 17.14
C GLU A 253 -20.56 9.40 18.46
N GLY A 254 -20.00 10.03 19.50
CA GLY A 254 -20.61 10.10 20.82
C GLY A 254 -20.58 8.78 21.62
N ARG A 255 -19.89 7.74 21.12
CA ARG A 255 -19.72 6.45 21.80
C ARG A 255 -18.29 6.31 22.31
N PRO A 256 -18.08 5.75 23.52
CA PRO A 256 -16.74 5.45 23.98
C PRO A 256 -16.15 4.32 23.15
N VAL A 257 -14.93 4.52 22.65
CA VAL A 257 -14.22 3.59 21.77
C VAL A 257 -12.86 3.22 22.33
N ALA A 258 -12.31 2.10 21.85
CA ALA A 258 -10.96 1.70 22.21
C ALA A 258 -9.96 2.47 21.36
N ALA A 259 -8.91 3.00 21.99
CA ALA A 259 -7.88 3.79 21.33
C ALA A 259 -6.50 3.45 21.90
N ALA A 260 -5.48 3.65 21.08
CA ALA A 260 -4.09 3.50 21.49
C ALA A 260 -3.54 4.81 22.07
N TYR A 261 -2.60 4.70 23.00
CA TYR A 261 -1.81 5.82 23.52
C TYR A 261 -0.35 5.40 23.62
N ASP A 262 0.56 6.26 23.17
CA ASP A 262 2.00 5.99 23.22
C ASP A 262 2.59 6.58 24.51
N LEU A 263 3.13 5.71 25.37
CA LEU A 263 3.82 6.09 26.59
C LEU A 263 5.32 6.11 26.34
N SER A 264 5.94 7.28 26.50
CA SER A 264 7.40 7.44 26.38
C SER A 264 8.04 7.33 27.77
N LEU A 265 8.77 6.24 28.03
CA LEU A 265 9.31 5.90 29.35
C LEU A 265 10.85 6.04 29.37
N PRO A 266 11.39 7.13 29.95
CA PRO A 266 12.83 7.34 30.03
C PRO A 266 13.46 6.57 31.19
N PHE A 267 14.52 5.83 30.91
CA PHE A 267 15.37 5.20 31.92
C PHE A 267 16.66 5.99 32.06
N ILE A 268 16.74 6.79 33.13
CA ILE A 268 17.90 7.64 33.41
C ILE A 268 18.56 7.15 34.72
N PRO A 269 19.82 6.66 34.67
CA PRO A 269 20.52 6.20 35.85
C PRO A 269 20.85 7.39 36.76
N LYS A 270 20.68 7.21 38.08
CA LYS A 270 20.95 8.24 39.09
C LYS A 270 22.34 8.13 39.74
N ALA A 271 23.07 7.06 39.45
CA ALA A 271 24.41 6.84 39.99
C ALA A 271 25.36 7.96 39.55
N ALA A 272 26.14 8.51 40.50
CA ALA A 272 27.04 9.63 40.23
C ALA A 272 28.07 9.32 39.12
N GLY A 273 28.49 8.05 39.00
CA GLY A 273 29.41 7.60 37.95
C GLY A 273 28.84 7.68 36.53
N CYS A 274 27.51 7.81 36.37
CA CYS A 274 26.84 7.81 35.07
C CYS A 274 26.53 9.21 34.53
N GLN A 275 26.85 10.27 35.28
CA GLN A 275 26.48 11.65 34.93
C GLN A 275 26.95 12.07 33.53
N GLN A 276 28.16 11.68 33.12
CA GLN A 276 28.66 12.03 31.78
C GLN A 276 27.84 11.35 30.68
N ARG A 277 27.54 10.06 30.82
CA ARG A 277 26.73 9.31 29.83
C ARG A 277 25.31 9.88 29.73
N VAL A 278 24.73 10.32 30.85
CA VAL A 278 23.42 11.01 30.87
C VAL A 278 23.50 12.35 30.17
N GLN A 279 24.53 13.16 30.41
CA GLN A 279 24.73 14.45 29.73
C GLN A 279 24.92 14.27 28.22
N ASP A 280 25.66 13.24 27.80
CA ASP A 280 25.85 12.92 26.39
C ASP A 280 24.52 12.53 25.73
N TYR A 281 23.70 11.73 26.40
CA TYR A 281 22.35 11.36 25.96
C TYR A 281 21.43 12.59 25.82
N GLU A 282 21.31 13.41 26.87
CA GLU A 282 20.47 14.62 26.85
C GLU A 282 20.91 15.60 25.74
N LYS A 283 22.23 15.77 25.57
CA LYS A 283 22.78 16.61 24.51
C LYS A 283 22.50 16.04 23.11
N ALA A 284 22.60 14.72 22.93
CA ALA A 284 22.27 14.06 21.67
C ALA A 284 20.80 14.27 21.32
N THR A 285 19.88 14.04 22.26
CA THR A 285 18.44 14.27 22.05
C THR A 285 18.15 15.72 21.69
N ALA A 286 18.74 16.69 22.39
CA ALA A 286 18.56 18.11 22.10
C ALA A 286 19.06 18.51 20.70
N LEU A 287 20.25 18.03 20.31
CA LEU A 287 20.81 18.27 18.97
C LEU A 287 19.93 17.67 17.87
N ALA A 288 19.39 16.46 18.07
CA ALA A 288 18.51 15.83 17.10
C ALA A 288 17.19 16.60 16.93
N GLN A 289 16.59 17.04 18.03
CA GLN A 289 15.37 17.87 18.00
C GLN A 289 15.62 19.20 17.27
N GLU A 290 16.74 19.86 17.57
CA GLU A 290 17.13 21.10 16.90
C GLU A 290 17.38 20.86 15.40
N GLY A 291 18.07 19.77 15.05
CA GLY A 291 18.28 19.34 13.68
C GLY A 291 16.99 19.07 12.93
N ALA A 292 16.01 18.42 13.57
CA ALA A 292 14.68 18.18 13.00
C ALA A 292 13.92 19.47 12.76
N SER A 293 13.96 20.43 13.70
CA SER A 293 13.34 21.76 13.51
C SER A 293 13.92 22.47 12.30
N GLN A 294 15.26 22.56 12.21
CA GLN A 294 15.95 23.18 11.08
C GLN A 294 15.64 22.49 9.75
N PHE A 295 15.62 21.15 9.74
CA PHE A 295 15.24 20.39 8.56
C PHE A 295 13.81 20.76 8.11
N ASN A 296 12.86 20.83 9.04
CA ASN A 296 11.47 21.19 8.74
C ASN A 296 11.30 22.65 8.29
N GLU A 297 12.14 23.56 8.79
CA GLU A 297 12.18 24.98 8.40
C GLU A 297 12.86 25.22 7.04
N GLY A 298 13.41 24.18 6.42
CA GLY A 298 14.02 24.23 5.08
C GLY A 298 15.55 24.26 5.08
N GLU A 299 16.20 24.36 6.24
CA GLU A 299 17.66 24.25 6.40
C GLU A 299 18.11 22.78 6.40
N LYS A 300 17.79 22.05 5.32
CA LYS A 300 17.90 20.58 5.24
C LYS A 300 19.27 20.02 5.63
N GLU A 301 20.35 20.51 5.03
CA GLU A 301 21.70 20.01 5.31
C GLU A 301 22.21 20.41 6.70
N ALA A 302 21.86 21.60 7.19
CA ALA A 302 22.21 22.01 8.55
C ALA A 302 21.50 21.12 9.60
N GLY A 303 20.23 20.79 9.34
CA GLY A 303 19.48 19.85 10.16
C GLY A 303 20.11 18.46 10.20
N LEU A 304 20.48 17.92 9.03
CA LEU A 304 21.17 16.62 8.92
C LEU A 304 22.53 16.60 9.63
N GLU A 305 23.28 17.70 9.58
CA GLU A 305 24.55 17.83 10.29
C GLU A 305 24.34 17.76 11.81
N LYS A 306 23.33 18.44 12.36
CA LYS A 306 23.01 18.33 13.80
C LYS A 306 22.54 16.94 14.20
N MET A 307 21.71 16.29 13.40
CA MET A 307 21.35 14.88 13.64
C MET A 307 22.58 13.97 13.62
N SER A 308 23.54 14.24 12.73
CA SER A 308 24.80 13.49 12.67
C SER A 308 25.67 13.71 13.91
N GLN A 309 25.69 14.93 14.45
CA GLN A 309 26.36 15.23 15.72
C GLN A 309 25.68 14.54 16.90
N ALA A 310 24.34 14.45 16.90
CA ALA A 310 23.59 13.70 17.91
C ALA A 310 23.95 12.21 17.88
N ILE A 311 23.92 11.58 16.70
CA ILE A 311 24.29 10.17 16.53
C ILE A 311 25.76 9.92 16.90
N ALA A 312 26.67 10.88 16.64
CA ALA A 312 28.06 10.75 17.06
C ALA A 312 28.24 10.72 18.60
N LEU A 313 27.35 11.37 19.36
CA LEU A 313 27.35 11.33 20.83
C LEU A 313 26.69 10.05 21.37
N PHE A 314 25.66 9.57 20.69
CA PHE A 314 24.88 8.42 21.13
C PHE A 314 24.50 7.50 19.95
N PRO A 315 25.47 6.73 19.41
CA PRO A 315 25.29 5.97 18.17
C PRO A 315 24.37 4.75 18.32
N ASP A 316 24.14 4.32 19.55
CA ASP A 316 23.29 3.20 19.95
C ASP A 316 21.82 3.60 20.21
N ASP A 317 21.43 4.82 19.85
CA ASP A 317 20.04 5.26 19.90
C ASP A 317 19.37 5.15 18.53
N ALA A 318 18.51 4.14 18.39
CA ALA A 318 17.74 3.90 17.19
C ALA A 318 16.83 5.08 16.84
N SER A 319 16.30 5.84 17.80
CA SER A 319 15.41 6.97 17.51
C SER A 319 16.12 8.09 16.75
N LEU A 320 17.40 8.32 17.04
CA LEU A 320 18.22 9.30 16.32
C LEU A 320 18.48 8.85 14.88
N LEU A 321 18.78 7.56 14.70
CA LEU A 321 18.97 6.93 13.38
C LEU A 321 17.68 6.95 12.56
N LEU A 322 16.54 6.62 13.16
CA LEU A 322 15.23 6.69 12.50
C LEU A 322 14.92 8.11 12.02
N MET A 323 15.15 9.11 12.88
CA MET A 323 14.93 10.52 12.54
C MET A 323 15.77 10.96 11.34
N ARG A 324 17.08 10.66 11.33
CA ARG A 324 17.97 11.02 10.23
C ARG A 324 17.71 10.18 8.97
N GLY A 325 17.42 8.90 9.14
CA GLY A 325 17.04 7.98 8.06
C GLY A 325 15.80 8.45 7.31
N GLN A 326 14.77 8.91 8.02
CA GLN A 326 13.58 9.52 7.41
C GLN A 326 13.93 10.82 6.66
N ALA A 327 14.75 11.68 7.26
CA ALA A 327 15.22 12.90 6.60
C ALA A 327 15.99 12.59 5.30
N TYR A 328 16.76 11.51 5.26
CA TYR A 328 17.40 11.04 4.02
C TYR A 328 16.41 10.53 2.98
N ILE A 329 15.35 9.81 3.38
CA ILE A 329 14.25 9.40 2.46
C ILE A 329 13.63 10.63 1.80
N ASP A 330 13.32 11.65 2.59
CA ASP A 330 12.67 12.88 2.10
C ASP A 330 13.54 13.63 1.07
N LEU A 331 14.86 13.48 1.17
CA LEU A 331 15.84 14.03 0.21
C LEU A 331 16.23 13.04 -0.90
N GLN A 332 15.61 11.86 -0.98
CA GLN A 332 15.93 10.79 -1.92
C GLN A 332 17.38 10.27 -1.80
N ARG A 333 18.00 10.42 -0.63
CA ARG A 333 19.34 9.93 -0.28
C ARG A 333 19.26 8.49 0.24
N PHE A 334 18.84 7.59 -0.64
CA PHE A 334 18.43 6.23 -0.26
C PHE A 334 19.55 5.35 0.32
N ALA A 335 20.80 5.55 -0.11
CA ALA A 335 21.92 4.79 0.42
C ALA A 335 22.19 5.13 1.89
N GLU A 336 22.17 6.41 2.24
CA GLU A 336 22.31 6.87 3.62
C GLU A 336 21.08 6.49 4.47
N ALA A 337 19.88 6.64 3.93
CA ALA A 337 18.65 6.17 4.58
C ALA A 337 18.69 4.66 4.88
N CYS A 338 19.14 3.85 3.92
CA CYS A 338 19.28 2.41 4.09
C CYS A 338 20.20 2.07 5.27
N ALA A 339 21.36 2.74 5.37
CA ALA A 339 22.32 2.50 6.45
C ALA A 339 21.71 2.79 7.83
N ASP A 340 21.11 3.96 7.99
CA ASP A 340 20.52 4.38 9.27
C ASP A 340 19.33 3.51 9.67
N LEU A 341 18.41 3.24 8.74
CA LEU A 341 17.20 2.47 9.02
C LEU A 341 17.48 0.98 9.24
N THR A 342 18.51 0.43 8.60
CA THR A 342 18.96 -0.95 8.88
C THR A 342 19.52 -1.05 10.29
N LEU A 343 20.37 -0.10 10.70
CA LEU A 343 20.94 -0.11 12.05
C LEU A 343 19.88 0.14 13.13
N ALA A 344 18.96 1.08 12.91
CA ALA A 344 17.83 1.31 13.82
C ALA A 344 16.96 0.06 14.00
N ARG A 345 16.68 -0.66 12.90
CA ARG A 345 15.97 -1.94 12.94
C ARG A 345 16.70 -2.99 13.78
N GLU A 346 18.03 -3.07 13.68
CA GLU A 346 18.82 -4.02 14.47
C GLU A 346 18.84 -3.67 15.96
N ILE A 347 18.89 -2.38 16.32
CA ILE A 347 18.92 -1.92 17.71
C ILE A 347 17.54 -2.07 18.36
N ALA A 348 16.50 -1.51 17.73
CA ALA A 348 15.16 -1.43 18.31
C ALA A 348 14.26 -2.63 17.99
N LEU A 349 14.72 -3.54 17.11
CA LEU A 349 13.97 -4.71 16.64
C LEU A 349 12.60 -4.37 16.04
N VAL A 350 12.47 -3.18 15.44
CA VAL A 350 11.24 -2.71 14.76
C VAL A 350 11.15 -3.23 13.33
N ASP A 351 9.94 -3.57 12.88
CA ASP A 351 9.67 -4.09 11.53
C ASP A 351 9.04 -3.04 10.58
N TRP A 352 8.83 -1.81 11.06
CA TRP A 352 8.12 -0.75 10.34
C TRP A 352 8.70 -0.44 8.96
N TYR A 353 10.00 -0.66 8.78
CA TYR A 353 10.72 -0.39 7.53
C TYR A 353 10.95 -1.65 6.68
N ASP A 354 10.45 -2.83 7.06
CA ASP A 354 10.68 -4.07 6.31
C ASP A 354 10.09 -4.02 4.89
N GLY A 355 9.03 -3.22 4.68
CA GLY A 355 8.48 -2.93 3.35
C GLY A 355 9.29 -1.90 2.54
N VAL A 356 10.03 -1.02 3.21
CA VAL A 356 10.75 0.11 2.60
C VAL A 356 12.20 -0.27 2.28
N LEU A 357 12.89 -0.97 3.19
CA LEU A 357 14.29 -1.35 3.06
C LEU A 357 14.61 -2.05 1.72
N PRO A 358 13.81 -3.02 1.21
CA PRO A 358 14.07 -3.66 -0.09
C PRO A 358 13.98 -2.72 -1.30
N VAL A 359 13.33 -1.57 -1.13
CA VAL A 359 13.20 -0.54 -2.18
C VAL A 359 14.41 0.39 -2.16
N ILE A 360 14.85 0.82 -0.99
CA ILE A 360 15.90 1.85 -0.82
C ILE A 360 17.33 1.29 -0.72
N CYS A 361 17.50 0.03 -0.34
CA CYS A 361 18.81 -0.62 -0.14
C CYS A 361 19.36 -1.33 -1.39
N ARG A 362 19.10 -0.82 -2.59
CA ARG A 362 19.46 -1.48 -3.86
C ARG A 362 20.83 -1.12 -4.39
#